data_AF-A0A6P0RGG5-F1
#
_entry.id   AF-A0A6P0RGG5-F1
#
_cell.length_a   1.000
_cell.length_b   1.000
_cell.length_c   1.000
_cell.angle_alpha   90.00
_cell.angle_beta   90.00
_cell.angle_gamma   90.00
#
_symmetry.space_group_name_H-M   'P 1'
#
loop_
_entity.id
_entity.type
_entity.pdbx_description
1 polymer ?
#
loop_
_entity_poly.entity_id
_entity_poly.type
_entity_poly.pdbx_seq_one_letter_code
_entity_poly.pdbx_strand_id
1 'polypeptide(L)'
;MILNWFSKDSSEGSKQITPQEEKRILAQFKEWMPRIQVIPELRPQLKYDQIIKYFDSDRPPNYTVTKGAIICQKRPRGQLLGLMFLDENNRFICRPDGTPYGRQLLGEKPDKKLSKNFGNRDLIVVELKSQKSGVAQFHQEVVSQFSEWLQDFLKMAEVIPVMTYEDAIQYFVTSRPSDPRVQKGGILRQSHPQGQLLVQMFLDNNDQIIHRPDGKPYGRYLVAKELDEELQDTFDNQDLIIVE
;
A
#
# COMPACT_ATOMS: atom_id res chain seq x y z
N MET A 1 22.39 -4.95 -7.39
CA MET A 1 21.81 -5.55 -8.61
C MET A 1 20.29 -5.48 -8.51
N ILE A 2 19.63 -4.44 -9.03
CA ILE A 2 18.18 -4.20 -8.87
C ILE A 2 17.60 -3.77 -10.22
N LEU A 3 17.36 -4.72 -11.13
CA LEU A 3 16.87 -4.40 -12.48
C LEU A 3 15.95 -5.45 -13.11
N ASN A 4 15.43 -6.42 -12.35
CA ASN A 4 14.71 -7.57 -12.91
C ASN A 4 13.21 -7.69 -12.54
N TRP A 5 12.53 -6.59 -12.17
CA TRP A 5 11.12 -6.67 -11.77
C TRP A 5 10.10 -5.91 -12.62
N PHE A 6 10.53 -5.04 -13.53
CA PHE A 6 9.66 -4.66 -14.64
C PHE A 6 9.58 -5.83 -15.61
N SER A 7 8.39 -6.12 -16.15
CA SER A 7 8.31 -7.09 -17.24
C SER A 7 9.31 -6.67 -18.31
N LYS A 8 10.19 -7.62 -18.65
CA LYS A 8 11.13 -7.49 -19.76
C LYS A 8 10.47 -7.85 -21.08
N ASP A 9 9.14 -7.92 -21.10
CA ASP A 9 8.33 -8.25 -22.26
C ASP A 9 7.53 -7.01 -22.65
N SER A 10 8.17 -6.17 -23.46
CA SER A 10 7.50 -5.14 -24.23
C SER A 10 6.69 -5.71 -25.41
N SER A 11 6.16 -6.93 -25.31
CA SER A 11 5.50 -7.60 -26.44
C SER A 11 4.34 -8.54 -26.13
N GLU A 12 3.94 -8.76 -24.87
CA GLU A 12 2.76 -9.60 -24.59
C GLU A 12 1.75 -8.88 -23.68
N GLY A 13 0.67 -8.41 -24.29
CA GLY A 13 -0.61 -8.23 -23.61
C GLY A 13 -0.83 -6.93 -22.81
N SER A 14 -0.07 -5.85 -23.02
CA SER A 14 -0.53 -4.55 -22.49
C SER A 14 -1.81 -4.16 -23.23
N LYS A 15 -2.95 -4.04 -22.54
CA LYS A 15 -3.98 -3.11 -23.04
C LYS A 15 -3.31 -1.72 -23.01
N GLN A 16 -2.69 -1.34 -24.13
CA GLN A 16 -2.17 0.01 -24.31
C GLN A 16 -3.32 0.95 -23.97
N ILE A 17 -3.09 1.86 -23.01
CA ILE A 17 -4.08 2.86 -22.67
C ILE A 17 -4.51 3.55 -23.96
N THR A 18 -5.79 3.48 -24.25
CA THR A 18 -6.36 4.10 -25.44
C THR A 18 -6.25 5.62 -25.32
N PRO A 19 -6.18 6.36 -26.44
CA PRO A 19 -6.17 7.82 -26.38
C PRO A 19 -7.37 8.43 -25.64
N GLN A 20 -8.51 7.74 -25.60
CA GLN A 20 -9.68 8.16 -24.83
C GLN A 20 -9.47 7.99 -23.33
N GLU A 21 -8.90 6.86 -22.90
CA GLU A 21 -8.57 6.62 -21.50
C GLU A 21 -7.48 7.57 -21.01
N GLU A 22 -6.46 7.86 -21.82
CA GLU A 22 -5.43 8.85 -21.51
C GLU A 22 -6.07 10.23 -21.26
N LYS A 23 -6.94 10.68 -22.18
CA LYS A 23 -7.69 11.95 -22.00
C LYS A 23 -8.51 11.96 -20.72
N ARG A 24 -9.19 10.85 -20.40
CA ARG A 24 -10.00 10.71 -19.18
C ARG A 24 -9.13 10.82 -17.92
N ILE A 25 -8.03 10.08 -17.85
CA ILE A 25 -7.11 10.08 -16.71
C ILE A 25 -6.52 11.48 -16.50
N LEU A 26 -6.08 12.13 -17.58
CA LEU A 26 -5.54 13.49 -17.51
C LEU A 26 -6.59 14.53 -17.08
N ALA A 27 -7.83 14.40 -17.54
CA ALA A 27 -8.93 15.29 -17.14
C ALA A 27 -9.25 15.11 -15.65
N GLN A 28 -9.40 13.86 -15.20
CA GLN A 28 -9.68 13.53 -13.81
C GLN A 28 -8.54 13.98 -12.87
N PHE A 29 -7.28 13.83 -13.30
CA PHE A 29 -6.14 14.34 -12.54
C PHE A 29 -6.17 15.86 -12.39
N LYS A 30 -6.52 16.61 -13.45
CA LYS A 30 -6.65 18.08 -13.38
C LYS A 30 -7.74 18.51 -12.39
N GLU A 31 -8.87 17.82 -12.37
CA GLU A 31 -9.96 18.08 -11.43
C GLU A 31 -9.53 17.84 -9.98
N TRP A 32 -8.76 16.78 -9.74
CA TRP A 32 -8.39 16.35 -8.40
C TRP A 32 -7.09 16.97 -7.88
N MET A 33 -6.28 17.55 -8.76
CA MET A 33 -5.01 18.20 -8.41
C MET A 33 -5.12 19.16 -7.21
N PRO A 34 -6.15 20.01 -7.07
CA PRO A 34 -6.31 20.89 -5.91
C PRO A 34 -6.66 20.17 -4.61
N ARG A 35 -7.14 18.91 -4.69
CA ARG A 35 -7.59 18.10 -3.56
C ARG A 35 -6.51 17.17 -3.00
N ILE A 36 -5.38 17.03 -3.71
CA ILE A 36 -4.24 16.27 -3.20
C ILE A 36 -3.58 17.13 -2.11
N GLN A 37 -3.90 16.86 -0.84
CA GLN A 37 -3.44 17.62 0.34
C GLN A 37 -1.95 17.39 0.66
N VAL A 38 -1.06 17.62 -0.29
CA VAL A 38 0.37 17.57 -0.03
C VAL A 38 1.02 18.73 -0.76
N ILE A 39 1.70 19.60 -0.01
CA ILE A 39 2.63 20.58 -0.58
C ILE A 39 3.57 19.78 -1.49
N PRO A 40 3.66 20.07 -2.81
CA PRO A 40 4.47 19.27 -3.72
C PRO A 40 5.90 19.12 -3.20
N GLU A 41 6.38 17.89 -3.08
CA GLU A 41 7.75 17.67 -2.61
C GLU A 41 8.73 18.27 -3.62
N LEU A 42 9.59 19.18 -3.16
CA LEU A 42 10.62 19.78 -3.99
C LEU A 42 11.76 18.78 -4.22
N ARG A 43 12.01 18.47 -5.49
CA ARG A 43 13.11 17.60 -5.91
C ARG A 43 13.92 18.30 -7.01
N PRO A 44 15.22 18.59 -6.79
CA PRO A 44 16.06 19.22 -7.82
C PRO A 44 16.06 18.44 -9.14
N GLN A 45 15.97 17.11 -9.06
CA GLN A 45 15.90 16.21 -10.21
C GLN A 45 14.87 15.11 -9.98
N LEU A 46 14.05 14.84 -11.01
CA LEU A 46 13.03 13.79 -10.99
C LEU A 46 13.61 12.53 -11.65
N LYS A 47 14.02 11.55 -10.83
CA LYS A 47 14.67 10.31 -11.30
C LYS A 47 13.66 9.20 -11.52
N TYR A 48 13.68 8.56 -12.69
CA TYR A 48 12.74 7.49 -13.04
C TYR A 48 12.77 6.36 -12.00
N ASP A 49 13.97 5.90 -11.63
CA ASP A 49 14.12 4.76 -10.72
C ASP A 49 13.61 5.07 -9.29
N GLN A 50 13.64 6.34 -8.86
CA GLN A 50 13.06 6.74 -7.57
C GLN A 50 11.53 6.80 -7.63
N ILE A 51 10.97 7.27 -8.75
CA ILE A 51 9.52 7.29 -8.98
C ILE A 51 8.97 5.87 -9.02
N ILE A 52 9.70 4.96 -9.65
CA ILE A 52 9.38 3.54 -9.64
C ILE A 52 9.36 2.98 -8.22
N LYS A 53 10.41 3.24 -7.42
CA LYS A 53 10.50 2.72 -6.06
C LYS A 53 9.33 3.17 -5.20
N TYR A 54 8.84 4.39 -5.43
CA TYR A 54 7.65 4.90 -4.75
C TYR A 54 6.40 4.04 -5.00
N PHE A 55 6.17 3.53 -6.22
CA PHE A 55 5.00 2.67 -6.46
C PHE A 55 5.10 1.30 -5.79
N ASP A 56 6.30 0.93 -5.34
CA ASP A 56 6.55 -0.28 -4.57
C ASP A 56 6.37 0.01 -3.06
N SER A 57 7.05 1.04 -2.55
CA SER A 57 7.06 1.39 -1.13
C SER A 57 5.74 1.96 -0.61
N ASP A 58 5.03 2.74 -1.43
CA ASP A 58 3.84 3.49 -1.03
C ASP A 58 2.57 2.92 -1.67
N ARG A 59 2.63 1.68 -2.17
CA ARG A 59 1.47 1.00 -2.74
C ARG A 59 0.37 0.89 -1.68
N PRO A 60 -0.86 1.33 -1.98
CA PRO A 60 -1.98 1.08 -1.07
C PRO A 60 -2.13 -0.43 -0.90
N PRO A 61 -2.46 -0.94 0.30
CA PRO A 61 -2.63 -2.37 0.56
C PRO A 61 -3.86 -2.99 -0.15
N ASN A 62 -4.42 -2.30 -1.14
CA ASN A 62 -5.63 -2.67 -1.85
C ASN A 62 -5.29 -3.52 -3.09
N TYR A 63 -5.86 -4.73 -3.14
CA TYR A 63 -5.73 -5.71 -4.23
C TYR A 63 -6.22 -5.20 -5.59
N THR A 64 -7.02 -4.15 -5.62
CA THR A 64 -7.47 -3.51 -6.87
C THR A 64 -6.34 -2.72 -7.55
N VAL A 65 -5.30 -2.32 -6.81
CA VAL A 65 -4.15 -1.60 -7.39
C VAL A 65 -3.43 -2.55 -8.35
N THR A 66 -3.51 -2.30 -9.65
CA THR A 66 -2.81 -3.08 -10.67
C THR A 66 -1.76 -2.25 -11.38
N LYS A 67 -1.86 -0.91 -11.34
CA LYS A 67 -1.01 -0.02 -12.13
C LYS A 67 -0.63 1.24 -11.37
N GLY A 68 0.51 1.80 -11.74
CA GLY A 68 0.94 3.16 -11.36
C GLY A 68 0.83 4.10 -12.56
N ALA A 69 0.36 5.32 -12.35
CA ALA A 69 0.32 6.39 -13.34
C ALA A 69 1.27 7.51 -12.94
N ILE A 70 2.16 7.89 -13.87
CA ILE A 70 3.05 9.03 -13.76
C ILE A 70 2.54 10.08 -14.74
N ILE A 71 1.98 11.16 -14.21
CA ILE A 71 1.37 12.24 -14.99
C ILE A 71 2.30 13.45 -14.93
N CYS A 72 2.72 13.96 -16.09
CA CYS A 72 3.56 15.14 -16.18
C CYS A 72 2.73 16.38 -16.53
N GLN A 73 2.95 17.46 -15.79
CA GLN A 73 2.47 18.80 -16.14
C GLN A 73 3.63 19.78 -16.19
N LYS A 74 3.84 20.37 -17.36
CA LYS A 74 4.82 21.44 -17.54
C LYS A 74 4.35 22.70 -16.83
N ARG A 75 5.24 23.35 -16.09
CA ARG A 75 4.99 24.63 -15.39
C ARG A 75 6.07 25.64 -15.82
N PRO A 76 5.81 26.95 -15.67
CA PRO A 76 6.82 27.97 -16.01
C PRO A 76 8.14 27.82 -15.23
N ARG A 77 8.10 27.23 -14.03
CA ARG A 77 9.26 26.98 -13.16
C ARG A 77 9.42 25.48 -12.84
N GLY A 78 9.54 24.66 -13.87
CA GLY A 78 9.82 23.23 -13.74
C GLY A 78 8.67 22.33 -14.18
N GLN A 79 8.62 21.12 -13.62
CA GLN A 79 7.64 20.09 -13.95
C GLN A 79 7.01 19.55 -12.66
N LEU A 80 5.69 19.47 -12.68
CA LEU A 80 4.92 18.80 -11.66
C LEU A 80 4.63 17.37 -12.13
N LEU A 81 4.98 16.38 -11.31
CA LEU A 81 4.58 15.00 -11.52
C LEU A 81 3.51 14.61 -10.52
N GLY A 82 2.40 14.06 -11.02
CA GLY A 82 1.44 13.31 -10.23
C GLY A 82 1.77 11.83 -10.30
N LEU A 83 2.00 11.21 -9.15
CA LEU A 83 2.22 9.76 -9.04
C LEU A 83 0.98 9.14 -8.40
N MET A 84 0.20 8.40 -9.19
CA MET A 84 -1.13 7.94 -8.80
C MET A 84 -1.27 6.42 -8.94
N PHE A 85 -2.09 5.79 -8.11
CA PHE A 85 -2.40 4.37 -8.24
C PHE A 85 -3.70 4.16 -9.00
N LEU A 86 -3.73 3.14 -9.87
CA LEU A 86 -4.86 2.81 -10.72
C LEU A 86 -5.33 1.37 -10.49
N ASP A 87 -6.64 1.16 -10.66
CA ASP A 87 -7.24 -0.17 -10.75
C ASP A 87 -7.09 -0.82 -12.15
N GLU A 88 -7.58 -2.06 -12.27
CA GLU A 88 -7.62 -2.80 -13.54
C GLU A 88 -8.40 -2.08 -14.66
N ASN A 89 -9.33 -1.19 -14.29
CA ASN A 89 -10.17 -0.37 -15.16
C ASN A 89 -9.59 1.04 -15.39
N ASN A 90 -8.30 1.22 -15.06
CA ASN A 90 -7.56 2.48 -15.17
C ASN A 90 -8.22 3.64 -14.40
N ARG A 91 -8.94 3.38 -13.30
CA ARG A 91 -9.53 4.38 -12.40
C ARG A 91 -8.59 4.64 -11.24
N PHE A 92 -8.53 5.88 -10.77
CA PHE A 92 -7.74 6.21 -9.58
C PHE A 92 -8.28 5.51 -8.35
N ILE A 93 -7.35 4.97 -7.55
CA ILE A 93 -7.65 4.42 -6.23
C ILE A 93 -7.75 5.57 -5.24
N CYS A 94 -8.86 5.63 -4.49
CA CYS A 94 -9.11 6.67 -3.49
C CYS A 94 -9.15 6.11 -2.07
N ARG A 95 -8.83 6.97 -1.10
CA ARG A 95 -9.11 6.81 0.31
C ARG A 95 -10.63 6.89 0.57
N PRO A 96 -11.11 6.43 1.74
CA PRO A 96 -12.53 6.54 2.10
C PRO A 96 -13.08 7.97 2.08
N ASP A 97 -12.23 8.98 2.31
CA ASP A 97 -12.59 10.40 2.22
C ASP A 97 -12.69 10.94 0.78
N GLY A 98 -12.50 10.08 -0.22
CA GLY A 98 -12.54 10.43 -1.64
C GLY A 98 -11.25 11.04 -2.18
N THR A 99 -10.21 11.25 -1.36
CA THR A 99 -8.91 11.71 -1.83
C THR A 99 -8.15 10.59 -2.53
N PRO A 100 -7.50 10.85 -3.68
CA PRO A 100 -6.76 9.79 -4.36
C PRO A 100 -5.48 9.40 -3.61
N TYR A 101 -5.13 8.11 -3.66
CA TYR A 101 -3.80 7.65 -3.28
C TYR A 101 -2.79 8.10 -4.33
N GLY A 102 -1.75 8.76 -3.85
CA GLY A 102 -0.75 9.35 -4.72
C GLY A 102 0.00 10.46 -4.03
N ARG A 103 0.97 11.02 -4.77
CA ARG A 103 1.69 12.22 -4.34
C ARG A 103 2.04 13.11 -5.52
N GLN A 104 2.43 14.34 -5.19
CA GLN A 104 2.92 15.31 -6.15
C GLN A 104 4.40 15.60 -5.92
N LEU A 105 5.19 15.53 -6.98
CA LEU A 105 6.59 15.93 -6.98
C LEU A 105 6.76 17.16 -7.85
N LEU A 106 7.46 18.19 -7.36
CA LEU A 106 7.83 19.35 -8.15
C LEU A 106 9.34 19.36 -8.33
N GLY A 107 9.80 19.37 -9.58
CA GLY A 107 11.23 19.43 -9.88
C GLY A 107 11.57 20.20 -11.13
N GLU A 108 12.83 20.60 -11.25
CA GLU A 108 13.25 21.45 -12.37
C GLU A 108 13.28 20.67 -13.69
N LYS A 109 13.88 19.47 -13.67
CA LYS A 109 14.07 18.65 -14.86
C LYS A 109 13.94 17.14 -14.57
N PRO A 110 13.30 16.38 -15.48
CA PRO A 110 13.31 14.92 -15.47
C PRO A 110 14.69 14.39 -15.89
N ASP A 111 15.04 13.20 -15.40
CA ASP A 111 16.22 12.50 -15.91
C ASP A 111 16.01 11.99 -17.35
N LYS A 112 17.11 11.58 -18.02
CA LYS A 112 17.06 11.11 -19.41
C LYS A 112 16.10 9.93 -19.63
N LYS A 113 15.98 9.05 -18.63
CA LYS A 113 15.15 7.85 -18.71
C LYS A 113 13.67 8.20 -18.65
N LEU A 114 13.29 9.08 -17.73
CA LEU A 114 11.95 9.62 -17.57
C LEU A 114 11.55 10.45 -18.79
N SER A 115 12.42 11.33 -19.29
CA SER A 115 12.17 12.08 -20.54
C SER A 115 11.93 11.16 -21.74
N LYS A 116 12.75 10.12 -21.89
CA LYS A 116 12.61 9.15 -22.98
C LYS A 116 11.29 8.37 -22.89
N ASN A 117 10.87 7.99 -21.69
CA ASN A 117 9.63 7.24 -21.48
C ASN A 117 8.38 8.10 -21.69
N PHE A 118 8.41 9.39 -21.39
CA PHE A 118 7.33 10.31 -21.74
C PHE A 118 7.25 10.55 -23.25
N GLY A 119 8.40 10.76 -23.90
CA GLY A 119 8.43 11.14 -25.32
C GLY A 119 7.60 12.40 -25.56
N ASN A 120 6.49 12.26 -26.30
CA ASN A 120 5.54 13.33 -26.59
C ASN A 120 4.23 13.25 -25.77
N ARG A 121 4.15 12.33 -24.81
CA ARG A 121 2.98 12.11 -23.95
C ARG A 121 3.18 12.76 -22.59
N ASP A 122 2.06 13.00 -21.93
CA ASP A 122 2.03 13.54 -20.56
C ASP A 122 1.67 12.46 -19.52
N LEU A 123 1.54 11.20 -19.94
CA LEU A 123 1.21 10.05 -19.10
C LEU A 123 2.12 8.87 -19.41
N ILE A 124 2.69 8.28 -18.35
CA ILE A 124 3.29 6.94 -18.37
C ILE A 124 2.45 6.08 -17.44
N VAL A 125 2.11 4.86 -17.87
CA VAL A 125 1.53 3.85 -16.99
C VAL A 125 2.47 2.67 -16.86
N VAL A 126 2.65 2.24 -15.62
CA VAL A 126 3.49 1.11 -15.24
C VAL A 126 2.59 0.02 -14.66
N GLU A 127 2.72 -1.19 -15.18
CA GLU A 127 2.05 -2.36 -14.59
C GLU A 127 2.76 -2.73 -13.28
N LEU A 128 1.99 -2.90 -12.22
CA LEU A 128 2.47 -3.33 -10.92
C LEU A 128 2.14 -4.81 -10.78
N LYS A 129 3.16 -5.65 -10.53
CA LYS A 129 2.93 -7.09 -10.35
C LYS A 129 1.87 -7.32 -9.28
N SER A 130 0.92 -8.22 -9.54
CA SER A 130 0.01 -8.69 -8.51
C SER A 130 0.83 -9.41 -7.45
N GLN A 131 0.76 -9.00 -6.18
CA GLN A 131 1.18 -9.86 -5.08
C GLN A 131 0.17 -10.99 -5.00
N LYS A 132 0.39 -12.07 -5.75
CA LYS A 132 -0.30 -13.35 -5.54
C LYS A 132 0.46 -14.10 -4.46
N SER A 133 0.12 -13.82 -3.21
CA SER A 133 0.45 -14.65 -2.05
C SER A 133 -0.79 -14.72 -1.17
N GLY A 134 -0.96 -15.80 -0.37
CA GLY A 134 -2.09 -15.94 0.57
C GLY A 134 -2.26 -14.74 1.52
N VAL A 135 -1.17 -13.99 1.72
CA VAL A 135 -1.11 -12.68 2.37
C VAL A 135 -2.09 -11.67 1.77
N ALA A 136 -2.30 -11.63 0.45
CA ALA A 136 -3.22 -10.68 -0.19
C ALA A 136 -4.71 -11.00 0.06
N GLN A 137 -5.09 -12.29 0.12
CA GLN A 137 -6.44 -12.70 0.51
C GLN A 137 -6.70 -12.39 1.99
N PHE A 138 -5.70 -12.63 2.84
CA PHE A 138 -5.72 -12.27 4.25
C PHE A 138 -5.83 -10.74 4.44
N HIS A 139 -5.03 -9.95 3.74
CA HIS A 139 -5.14 -8.49 3.73
C HIS A 139 -6.51 -8.02 3.25
N GLN A 140 -7.11 -8.67 2.24
CA GLN A 140 -8.44 -8.32 1.76
C GLN A 140 -9.52 -8.65 2.78
N GLU A 141 -9.44 -9.81 3.45
CA GLU A 141 -10.37 -10.18 4.52
C GLU A 141 -10.25 -9.24 5.73
N VAL A 142 -9.02 -8.97 6.19
CA VAL A 142 -8.76 -8.00 7.26
C VAL A 142 -9.20 -6.59 6.84
N VAL A 143 -8.77 -6.07 5.69
CA VAL A 143 -9.07 -4.69 5.30
C VAL A 143 -10.57 -4.50 5.03
N SER A 144 -11.25 -5.45 4.37
CA SER A 144 -12.69 -5.33 4.09
C SER A 144 -13.56 -5.51 5.33
N GLN A 145 -13.22 -6.43 6.23
CA GLN A 145 -13.98 -6.63 7.48
C GLN A 145 -13.66 -5.57 8.53
N PHE A 146 -12.44 -5.04 8.54
CA PHE A 146 -12.03 -4.04 9.54
C PHE A 146 -12.24 -2.59 9.08
N SER A 147 -12.41 -2.26 7.79
CA SER A 147 -12.56 -0.86 7.35
C SER A 147 -13.79 -0.15 7.92
N GLU A 148 -14.87 -0.88 8.19
CA GLU A 148 -16.08 -0.31 8.82
C GLU A 148 -15.94 -0.16 10.35
N TRP A 149 -15.00 -0.89 10.96
CA TRP A 149 -14.84 -0.97 12.42
C TRP A 149 -13.59 -0.21 12.94
N LEU A 150 -12.57 -0.01 12.10
CA LEU A 150 -11.27 0.59 12.44
C LEU A 150 -11.32 2.08 12.77
N GLN A 151 -12.24 2.85 12.20
CA GLN A 151 -12.28 4.30 12.41
C GLN A 151 -12.48 4.69 13.88
N ASP A 152 -13.23 3.89 14.63
CA ASP A 152 -13.47 4.12 16.06
C ASP A 152 -12.38 3.49 16.93
N PHE A 153 -11.77 2.38 16.49
CA PHE A 153 -10.72 1.69 17.24
C PHE A 153 -9.32 2.28 17.07
N LEU A 154 -8.98 2.87 15.92
CA LEU A 154 -7.71 3.56 15.70
C LEU A 154 -7.54 4.78 16.62
N LYS A 155 -8.64 5.35 17.12
CA LYS A 155 -8.61 6.43 18.12
C LYS A 155 -8.35 5.95 19.54
N MET A 156 -8.50 4.65 19.80
CA MET A 156 -8.42 4.02 21.13
C MET A 156 -7.36 2.92 21.21
N ALA A 157 -6.61 2.67 20.13
CA ALA A 157 -5.55 1.69 20.12
C ALA A 157 -4.48 2.09 21.13
N GLU A 158 -4.08 1.13 21.97
CA GLU A 158 -2.98 1.34 22.90
C GLU A 158 -1.70 1.66 22.13
N VAL A 159 -1.04 2.77 22.50
CA VAL A 159 0.22 3.18 21.89
C VAL A 159 1.36 2.77 22.81
N ILE A 160 2.15 1.80 22.39
CA ILE A 160 3.31 1.32 23.15
C ILE A 160 4.62 1.85 22.53
N PRO A 161 5.68 2.07 23.33
CA PRO A 161 6.95 2.56 22.81
C PRO A 161 7.65 1.58 21.87
N VAL A 162 7.78 0.31 22.27
CA VAL A 162 8.45 -0.74 21.51
C VAL A 162 7.62 -2.01 21.61
N MET A 163 7.38 -2.69 20.49
CA MET A 163 6.91 -4.07 20.48
C MET A 163 8.10 -5.01 20.29
N THR A 164 8.29 -5.94 21.21
CA THR A 164 9.30 -7.00 21.08
C THR A 164 8.72 -8.24 20.42
N TYR A 165 9.57 -9.07 19.82
CA TYR A 165 9.15 -10.38 19.33
C TYR A 165 8.54 -11.22 20.47
N GLU A 166 9.19 -11.23 21.64
CA GLU A 166 8.72 -11.92 22.84
C GLU A 166 7.30 -11.48 23.24
N ASP A 167 7.04 -10.17 23.36
CA ASP A 167 5.72 -9.65 23.71
C ASP A 167 4.65 -9.98 22.66
N ALA A 168 5.04 -9.97 21.39
CA ALA A 168 4.15 -10.32 20.29
C ALA A 168 3.75 -11.80 20.37
N ILE A 169 4.69 -12.72 20.61
CA ILE A 169 4.40 -14.15 20.74
C ILE A 169 3.65 -14.46 22.03
N GLN A 170 4.04 -13.83 23.14
CA GLN A 170 3.46 -14.06 24.47
C GLN A 170 1.94 -13.87 24.46
N TYR A 171 1.45 -12.89 23.69
CA TYR A 171 0.02 -12.67 23.51
C TYR A 171 -0.74 -13.92 23.02
N PHE A 172 -0.21 -14.65 22.04
CA PHE A 172 -0.86 -15.85 21.52
C PHE A 172 -0.84 -17.02 22.51
N VAL A 173 0.07 -17.01 23.48
CA VAL A 173 0.13 -18.00 24.56
C VAL A 173 -0.84 -17.65 25.68
N THR A 174 -0.79 -16.41 26.17
CA THR A 174 -1.57 -15.99 27.36
C THR A 174 -3.02 -15.68 27.05
N SER A 175 -3.31 -15.25 25.83
CA SER A 175 -4.63 -14.78 25.42
C SER A 175 -5.30 -15.69 24.39
N ARG A 176 -4.83 -16.95 24.24
CA ARG A 176 -5.44 -17.94 23.36
C ARG A 176 -6.89 -18.22 23.78
N PRO A 177 -7.88 -18.00 22.89
CA PRO A 177 -9.26 -18.36 23.18
C PRO A 177 -9.41 -19.87 23.35
N SER A 178 -10.38 -20.30 24.17
CA SER A 178 -10.76 -21.72 24.30
C SER A 178 -11.56 -22.25 23.09
N ASP A 179 -11.67 -21.46 22.01
CA ASP A 179 -12.37 -21.87 20.80
C ASP A 179 -11.54 -22.96 20.06
N PRO A 180 -12.07 -24.17 19.89
CA PRO A 180 -11.32 -25.29 19.30
C PRO A 180 -10.97 -25.06 17.82
N ARG A 181 -11.60 -24.09 17.15
CA ARG A 181 -11.25 -23.71 15.79
C ARG A 181 -9.89 -23.01 15.73
N VAL A 182 -9.42 -22.43 16.84
CA VAL A 182 -8.16 -21.69 16.91
C VAL A 182 -6.97 -22.63 16.83
N GLN A 183 -6.26 -22.58 15.71
CA GLN A 183 -5.11 -23.43 15.41
C GLN A 183 -3.82 -22.62 15.32
N LYS A 184 -3.88 -21.37 14.82
CA LYS A 184 -2.70 -20.53 14.57
C LYS A 184 -2.92 -19.10 15.07
N GLY A 185 -1.85 -18.33 15.15
CA GLY A 185 -1.86 -16.88 15.34
C GLY A 185 -1.36 -16.15 14.08
N GLY A 186 -1.84 -14.94 13.85
CA GLY A 186 -1.41 -14.06 12.77
C GLY A 186 -1.07 -12.67 13.31
N ILE A 187 0.07 -12.12 12.90
CA ILE A 187 0.47 -10.74 13.18
C ILE A 187 0.53 -9.98 11.86
N LEU A 188 -0.38 -9.02 11.69
CA LEU A 188 -0.37 -8.11 10.56
C LEU A 188 0.23 -6.76 10.95
N ARG A 189 1.13 -6.23 10.12
CA ARG A 189 1.75 -4.91 10.26
C ARG A 189 1.21 -3.94 9.22
N GLN A 190 0.90 -2.71 9.64
CA GLN A 190 0.54 -1.61 8.76
C GLN A 190 1.16 -0.30 9.24
N SER A 191 1.40 0.62 8.30
CA SER A 191 1.85 1.98 8.67
C SER A 191 0.75 2.77 9.40
N HIS A 192 1.14 3.48 10.46
CA HIS A 192 0.25 4.35 11.24
C HIS A 192 0.91 5.71 11.50
N PRO A 193 0.18 6.84 11.59
CA PRO A 193 0.78 8.16 11.84
C PRO A 193 1.63 8.25 13.13
N GLN A 194 1.41 7.36 14.08
CA GLN A 194 2.14 7.29 15.35
C GLN A 194 3.15 6.13 15.43
N GLY A 195 3.40 5.41 14.34
CA GLY A 195 4.31 4.26 14.31
C GLY A 195 3.82 3.15 13.38
N GLN A 196 3.79 1.92 13.89
CA GLN A 196 3.33 0.71 13.22
C GLN A 196 2.06 0.21 13.91
N LEU A 197 0.96 0.08 13.17
CA LEU A 197 -0.22 -0.64 13.63
C LEU A 197 0.05 -2.14 13.54
N LEU A 198 -0.06 -2.84 14.66
CA LEU A 198 -0.02 -4.28 14.71
C LEU A 198 -1.43 -4.82 15.00
N VAL A 199 -1.88 -5.75 14.18
CA VAL A 199 -3.13 -6.49 14.38
C VAL A 199 -2.77 -7.94 14.65
N GLN A 200 -3.03 -8.41 15.85
CA GLN A 200 -2.78 -9.80 16.25
C GLN A 200 -4.11 -10.54 16.32
N MET A 201 -4.24 -11.64 15.58
CA MET A 201 -5.50 -12.36 15.44
C MET A 201 -5.31 -13.88 15.45
N PHE A 202 -6.38 -14.61 15.71
CA PHE A 202 -6.37 -16.08 15.77
C PHE A 202 -7.02 -16.68 14.53
N LEU A 203 -6.36 -17.71 13.99
CA LEU A 203 -6.67 -18.32 12.69
C LEU A 203 -7.00 -19.81 12.83
N ASP A 204 -7.73 -20.34 11.85
CA ASP A 204 -7.97 -21.77 11.69
C ASP A 204 -6.85 -22.47 10.87
N ASN A 205 -7.04 -23.75 10.55
CA ASN A 205 -6.08 -24.53 9.76
C ASN A 205 -5.92 -24.07 8.31
N ASN A 206 -6.87 -23.29 7.79
CA ASN A 206 -6.87 -22.77 6.43
C ASN A 206 -6.43 -21.29 6.39
N ASP A 207 -5.76 -20.83 7.44
CA ASP A 207 -5.32 -19.45 7.65
C ASP A 207 -6.47 -18.42 7.58
N GLN A 208 -7.71 -18.84 7.90
CA GLN A 208 -8.87 -17.97 7.96
C GLN A 208 -9.05 -17.39 9.36
N ILE A 209 -9.51 -16.14 9.43
CA ILE A 209 -9.75 -15.44 10.70
C ILE A 209 -10.93 -16.09 11.43
N ILE A 210 -10.79 -16.32 12.74
CA ILE A 210 -11.87 -16.87 13.54
C ILE A 210 -12.63 -15.75 14.24
N HIS A 211 -13.94 -15.73 13.98
CA HIS A 211 -14.87 -14.83 14.62
C HIS A 211 -15.51 -15.43 15.86
N ARG A 212 -15.66 -14.57 16.86
CA ARG A 212 -16.51 -14.72 18.02
C ARG A 212 -17.98 -14.80 17.61
N PRO A 213 -18.87 -15.28 18.51
CA PRO A 213 -20.32 -15.30 18.25
C PRO A 213 -20.94 -13.92 17.97
N ASP A 214 -20.32 -12.83 18.43
CA ASP A 214 -20.76 -11.46 18.15
C ASP A 214 -20.26 -10.92 16.80
N GLY A 215 -19.68 -11.78 15.96
CA GLY A 215 -19.18 -11.44 14.63
C GLY A 215 -17.83 -10.73 14.62
N LYS A 216 -17.23 -10.46 15.79
CA LYS A 216 -15.91 -9.83 15.87
C LYS A 216 -14.79 -10.86 15.82
N PRO A 217 -13.64 -10.56 15.20
CA PRO A 217 -12.50 -11.47 15.22
C PRO A 217 -11.92 -11.62 16.63
N TYR A 218 -11.39 -12.80 16.95
CA TYR A 218 -10.52 -12.95 18.12
C TYR A 218 -9.17 -12.27 17.83
N GLY A 219 -8.76 -11.35 18.69
CA GLY A 219 -7.53 -10.60 18.48
C GLY A 219 -7.44 -9.31 19.27
N ARG A 220 -6.36 -8.57 19.01
CA ARG A 220 -6.14 -7.20 19.47
C ARG A 220 -5.47 -6.37 18.38
N TYR A 221 -5.56 -5.06 18.53
CA TYR A 221 -4.82 -4.08 17.73
C TYR A 221 -4.11 -3.13 18.69
N LEU A 222 -2.93 -2.69 18.30
CA LEU A 222 -2.12 -1.73 19.06
C LEU A 222 -1.19 -0.99 18.11
N VAL A 223 -0.70 0.17 18.53
CA VAL A 223 0.29 0.93 17.77
C VAL A 223 1.62 0.86 18.52
N ALA A 224 2.63 0.29 17.87
CA ALA A 224 4.00 0.31 18.38
C ALA A 224 4.76 1.46 17.71
N LYS A 225 5.42 2.33 18.47
CA LYS A 225 6.25 3.38 17.85
C LYS A 225 7.44 2.76 17.11
N GLU A 226 8.01 1.71 17.69
CA GLU A 226 9.15 0.96 17.16
C GLU A 226 8.92 -0.55 17.35
N LEU A 227 9.60 -1.35 16.53
CA LEU A 227 9.68 -2.81 16.66
C LEU A 227 11.12 -3.17 17.01
N ASP A 228 11.36 -4.20 17.81
CA ASP A 228 12.73 -4.69 18.03
C ASP A 228 13.34 -5.34 16.78
N GLU A 229 14.65 -5.58 16.80
CA GLU A 229 15.38 -6.12 15.64
C GLU A 229 14.84 -7.50 15.24
N GLU A 230 14.55 -8.38 16.21
CA GLU A 230 14.04 -9.73 15.94
C GLU A 230 12.68 -9.71 15.24
N LEU A 231 11.75 -8.87 15.70
CA LEU A 231 10.44 -8.75 15.08
C LEU A 231 10.53 -8.06 13.71
N GLN A 232 11.41 -7.07 13.55
CA GLN A 232 11.67 -6.45 12.24
C GLN A 232 12.22 -7.47 11.24
N ASP A 233 13.22 -8.25 11.65
CA ASP A 233 13.84 -9.29 10.84
C ASP A 233 12.84 -10.39 10.50
N THR A 234 11.97 -10.78 11.45
CA THR A 234 10.92 -11.78 11.21
C THR A 234 9.95 -11.35 10.13
N PHE A 235 9.65 -10.04 10.05
CA PHE A 235 8.81 -9.54 8.97
C PHE A 235 9.50 -9.64 7.60
N ASP A 236 10.83 -9.58 7.47
CA ASP A 236 11.61 -9.71 6.22
C ASP A 236 10.93 -9.16 4.94
N ASN A 237 10.53 -7.88 4.98
CA ASN A 237 9.78 -7.15 3.92
C ASN A 237 8.34 -7.61 3.64
N GLN A 238 7.79 -8.46 4.48
CA GLN A 238 6.38 -8.84 4.52
C GLN A 238 5.65 -8.06 5.59
N ASP A 239 4.34 -8.07 5.51
CA ASP A 239 3.45 -7.42 6.48
C ASP A 239 2.64 -8.43 7.30
N LEU A 240 2.88 -9.74 7.12
CA LEU A 240 2.19 -10.81 7.82
C LEU A 240 3.17 -11.85 8.34
N ILE A 241 3.04 -12.18 9.63
CA ILE A 241 3.68 -13.33 10.27
C ILE A 241 2.57 -14.29 10.69
N ILE A 242 2.73 -15.59 10.43
CA ILE A 242 1.88 -16.65 10.97
C ILE A 242 2.70 -17.46 11.97
N VAL A 243 2.10 -17.74 13.11
CA VAL A 243 2.68 -18.52 14.21
C VAL A 243 1.81 -19.74 14.48
N GLU A 244 2.44 -20.91 14.63
CA GLU A 244 1.77 -22.21 14.84
C GLU A 244 2.11 -22.79 16.22
#